data_AF-A0A925Z8J4-F1
#
_entry.id   AF-A0A925Z8J4-F1
#
_cell.length_a   1.000
_cell.length_b   1.000
_cell.length_c   1.000
_cell.angle_alpha   90.00
_cell.angle_beta   90.00
_cell.angle_gamma   90.00
#
_symmetry.space_group_name_H-M   'P 1'
#
loop_
_entity.id
_entity.type
_entity.pdbx_description
1 polymer ?
#
loop_
_entity_poly.entity_id
_entity_poly.type
_entity_poly.pdbx_seq_one_letter_code
_entity_poly.pdbx_strand_id
1 'polypeptide(L)' 'HTCYLGDRTHRHEWGYGCGLCPACDLRRKGYDGWLRLV' A
#
# COMPACT_ATOMS: atom_id res chain seq x y z
N HIS A 1 5.91 3.89 6.41
CA HIS A 1 7.04 3.15 5.82
C HIS A 1 7.08 1.74 6.43
N THR A 2 6.18 0.86 5.99
CA THR A 2 5.86 -0.43 6.65
C THR A 2 5.99 -1.63 5.69
N CYS A 3 6.58 -1.44 4.52
CA CYS A 3 6.86 -2.52 3.56
C CYS A 3 7.82 -3.54 4.18
N TYR A 4 7.46 -4.82 4.17
CA TYR A 4 8.31 -5.89 4.74
C TYR A 4 9.60 -6.11 3.94
N LEU A 5 9.59 -5.80 2.65
CA LEU A 5 10.79 -5.84 1.82
C LEU A 5 11.59 -4.53 1.87
N GLY A 6 11.14 -3.55 2.67
CA GLY A 6 11.82 -2.26 2.81
C GLY A 6 11.81 -1.37 1.57
N ASP A 7 11.02 -1.71 0.55
CA ASP A 7 10.92 -0.94 -0.70
C ASP A 7 10.38 0.48 -0.47
N ARG A 8 11.17 1.48 -0.90
CA ARG A 8 10.88 2.92 -0.81
C ARG A 8 10.79 3.61 -2.17
N THR A 9 11.03 2.89 -3.26
CA THR A 9 11.19 3.49 -4.58
C THR A 9 9.90 3.42 -5.38
N HIS A 10 9.16 2.31 -5.26
CA HIS A 10 7.91 2.12 -5.99
C HIS A 10 6.75 2.86 -5.33
N ARG A 11 6.16 3.80 -6.08
CA ARG A 11 5.03 4.61 -5.64
C ARG A 11 3.70 4.04 -6.15
N HIS A 12 2.76 3.84 -5.23
CA HIS A 12 1.36 3.55 -5.53
C HIS A 12 0.45 4.68 -5.01
N GLU A 13 -0.82 4.66 -5.39
CA GLU A 13 -1.82 5.65 -4.92
C GLU A 13 -1.99 5.59 -3.40
N TRP A 14 -1.97 4.38 -2.82
CA TRP A 14 -1.95 4.15 -1.37
C TRP A 14 -0.56 4.33 -0.72
N GLY A 15 0.43 4.82 -1.47
CA GLY A 15 1.79 5.21 -1.06
C GLY A 15 2.90 4.20 -1.40
N TYR A 16 4.12 4.42 -0.88
CA TYR A 16 5.31 3.65 -1.28
C TYR A 16 5.36 2.21 -0.74
N GLY A 17 5.86 1.26 -1.54
CA GLY A 17 6.14 -0.12 -1.14
C GLY A 17 6.21 -1.08 -2.33
N CYS A 18 6.53 -2.36 -2.07
CA CYS A 18 6.76 -3.36 -3.13
C CYS A 18 5.49 -3.89 -3.80
N GLY A 19 4.30 -3.55 -3.30
CA GLY A 19 3.00 -4.01 -3.84
C GLY A 19 2.66 -5.50 -3.60
N LEU A 20 3.63 -6.31 -3.15
CA LEU A 20 3.51 -7.77 -3.06
C LEU A 20 3.47 -8.32 -1.63
N CYS A 21 3.89 -7.55 -0.62
CA CYS A 21 3.92 -8.01 0.78
C CYS A 21 2.58 -7.79 1.51
N PRO A 22 2.29 -8.55 2.59
CA PRO A 22 1.06 -8.39 3.36
C PRO A 22 0.83 -6.95 3.89
N ALA A 23 1.89 -6.24 4.27
CA ALA A 23 1.76 -4.84 4.70
C ALA A 23 1.34 -3.89 3.57
N CYS A 24 1.80 -4.14 2.34
CA CYS A 24 1.36 -3.39 1.16
C CYS A 24 -0.10 -3.73 0.81
N ASP A 25 -0.52 -4.99 0.93
CA ASP A 25 -1.90 -5.42 0.70
C ASP A 25 -2.87 -4.77 1.69
N LEU A 26 -2.51 -4.71 2.98
CA LEU A 26 -3.32 -4.01 4.00
C LEU A 26 -3.57 -2.55 3.63
N ARG A 27 -2.52 -1.83 3.18
CA ARG A 27 -2.63 -0.42 2.78
C ARG A 27 -3.49 -0.24 1.53
N ARG A 28 -3.33 -1.11 0.54
CA ARG A 28 -4.18 -1.13 -0.67
C ARG A 28 -5.64 -1.30 -0.29
N LYS A 29 -5.97 -2.32 0.51
CA LYS A 29 -7.35 -2.57 0.98
C LYS A 29 -7.94 -1.39 1.74
N GLY A 30 -7.16 -0.74 2.62
CA GLY A 30 -7.59 0.46 3.34
C GLY A 30 -7.90 1.63 2.40
N TYR A 31 -7.05 1.86 1.41
CA TYR A 31 -7.27 2.89 0.40
C TYR A 31 -8.46 2.59 -0.52
N ASP A 32 -8.57 1.36 -1.00
CA ASP A 32 -9.71 0.92 -1.81
C ASP A 32 -11.03 1.00 -1.01
N GLY A 33 -10.97 0.74 0.30
CA GLY A 33 -12.10 0.93 1.22
C GLY A 33 -12.50 2.40 1.32
N TRP A 34 -11.52 3.29 1.47
CA TRP A 34 -11.76 4.73 1.48
C TRP A 34 -12.36 5.23 0.16
N LEU A 35 -11.80 4.84 -1.00
CA LEU A 35 -12.34 5.21 -2.31
C LEU A 35 -13.79 4.78 -2.53
N ARG A 36 -14.22 3.66 -1.92
CA ARG A 36 -15.62 3.21 -2.00
C ARG A 36 -16.57 3.98 -1.09
N LEU A 37 -16.04 4.80 -0.17
CA LEU A 37 -16.81 5.60 0.78
C LEU A 37 -16.88 7.08 0.39
N VAL A 38 -16.25 7.48 -0.72
CA VAL A 38 -16.22 8.85 -1.24
C VAL A 38 -17.01 8.95 -2.53
#